data_AF-A0A832SQK7-F1
#
_entry.id   AF-A0A832SQK7-F1
#
_cell.length_a   1.000
_cell.length_b   1.000
_cell.length_c   1.000
_cell.angle_alpha   90.00
_cell.angle_beta   90.00
_cell.angle_gamma   90.00
#
_symmetry.space_group_name_H-M   'P 1'
#
loop_
_entity.id
_entity.type
_entity.pdbx_description
1 polymer ?
#
loop_
_entity_poly.entity_id
_entity_poly.type
_entity_poly.pdbx_seq_one_letter_code
_entity_poly.pdbx_strand_id
1 'polypeptide(L)' 'MQIDIPIPCPACGGKMYSVGYEATLKILKPRTWQICKECKFTRSVEEFKKSLCCA' A
#
# COMPACT_ATOMS: atom_id res chain seq x y z
N MET A 1 10.22 -12.45 9.17
CA MET A 1 8.94 -12.39 9.91
C MET A 1 8.09 -11.33 9.24
N GLN A 2 6.98 -11.73 8.61
CA GLN A 2 6.07 -10.80 7.93
C GLN A 2 5.01 -10.40 8.95
N ILE A 3 5.18 -9.22 9.54
CA ILE A 3 4.27 -8.72 10.55
C ILE A 3 3.02 -8.23 9.80
N ASP A 4 1.96 -9.03 9.82
CA ASP A 4 0.66 -8.73 9.23
C ASP A 4 -0.14 -7.81 10.18
N ILE A 5 0.40 -6.62 10.48
CA ILE A 5 -0.39 -5.59 11.16
C ILE A 5 -1.36 -5.03 10.11
N PRO A 6 -2.69 -5.19 10.28
CA PRO A 6 -3.64 -4.60 9.37
C PRO A 6 -3.50 -3.08 9.46
N ILE A 7 -3.01 -2.47 8.38
CA ILE A 7 -2.78 -1.03 8.37
C ILE A 7 -4.15 -0.33 8.25
N PRO A 8 -4.55 0.49 9.24
CA PRO A 8 -5.79 1.22 9.17
C PRO A 8 -5.71 2.29 8.07
N CYS A 9 -6.84 2.50 7.40
CA CYS A 9 -6.96 3.54 6.38
C CYS A 9 -6.85 4.91 7.04
N PRO A 10 -5.95 5.79 6.56
CA PRO A 10 -5.79 7.12 7.15
C PRO A 10 -7.02 8.02 6.94
N ALA A 11 -7.89 7.70 5.97
CA ALA A 11 -9.07 8.51 5.66
C ALA A 11 -10.33 8.10 6.44
N CYS A 12 -10.48 6.81 6.80
CA CYS A 12 -11.72 6.32 7.43
C CYS A 12 -11.51 5.29 8.56
N GLY A 13 -10.28 4.93 8.90
CA GLY A 13 -9.97 3.87 9.87
C GLY A 13 -10.21 2.44 9.37
N GLY A 14 -10.80 2.27 8.19
CA GLY A 14 -11.12 0.98 7.60
C GLY A 14 -9.91 0.11 7.24
N LYS A 15 -10.14 -1.16 6.89
CA LYS A 15 -9.05 -2.09 6.55
C LYS A 15 -8.50 -1.85 5.15
N MET A 16 -7.17 -1.74 5.05
CA MET A 16 -6.45 -1.70 3.77
C MET A 16 -5.97 -3.09 3.35
N TYR A 17 -5.89 -3.32 2.03
CA TYR A 17 -5.31 -4.53 1.43
C TYR A 17 -4.30 -4.15 0.34
N SER A 18 -3.31 -5.00 0.10
CA SER A 18 -2.26 -4.76 -0.89
C SER A 18 -2.61 -5.38 -2.24
N VAL A 19 -2.38 -4.63 -3.32
CA VAL A 19 -2.44 -5.14 -4.69
C VAL A 19 -1.12 -4.90 -5.38
N GLY A 20 -0.58 -5.93 -6.03
CA GLY A 20 0.64 -5.85 -6.84
C GLY A 20 0.29 -5.80 -8.32
N TYR A 21 0.95 -4.92 -9.06
CA TYR A 21 0.96 -4.90 -10.51
C TYR A 21 2.36 -5.24 -11.01
N GLU A 22 2.49 -6.40 -11.63
CA GLU A 22 3.69 -6.77 -12.37
C GLU A 22 3.71 -6.00 -13.69
N ALA A 23 4.76 -5.21 -13.89
CA ALA A 23 4.90 -4.46 -15.13
C ALA A 23 5.21 -5.42 -16.28
N THR A 24 4.53 -5.25 -17.41
CA THR A 24 4.74 -6.07 -18.62
C THR A 24 6.19 -5.98 -19.13
N LEU A 25 6.82 -4.82 -18.95
CA LEU A 25 8.23 -4.61 -19.25
C LEU A 25 9.08 -4.92 -18.02
N LYS A 26 9.95 -5.93 -18.11
CA LYS A 26 10.84 -6.36 -17.02
C LYS A 26 11.80 -5.29 -16.51
N ILE A 27 12.04 -4.24 -17.29
CA ILE A 27 12.87 -3.08 -16.87
C ILE A 27 12.15 -2.19 -15.85
N LEU A 28 10.82 -2.25 -15.79
CA LEU A 28 10.01 -1.48 -14.85
C LEU A 28 9.87 -2.23 -13.54
N LYS A 29 10.10 -1.54 -12.41
CA LYS A 29 9.90 -2.12 -11.09
C LYS A 29 8.43 -2.48 -10.88
N PRO A 30 8.13 -3.63 -10.24
CA PRO A 30 6.77 -3.98 -9.86
C PRO A 30 6.22 -2.92 -8.92
N ARG A 31 4.97 -2.50 -9.15
CA ARG A 31 4.32 -1.47 -8.33
C ARG A 31 3.32 -2.13 -7.40
N THR A 32 3.39 -1.78 -6.12
CA THR A 32 2.44 -2.27 -5.12
C THR A 32 1.67 -1.09 -4.54
N TRP A 33 0.35 -1.25 -4.44
CA TRP A 33 -0.58 -0.28 -3.90
C TRP A 33 -1.30 -0.85 -2.69
N GLN A 34 -1.69 0.03 -1.77
CA GLN A 34 -2.61 -0.30 -0.69
C GLN A 34 -3.94 0.39 -0.96
N ILE A 35 -5.02 -0.38 -0.90
CA ILE A 35 -6.38 0.08 -1.20
C ILE A 35 -7.26 -0.16 0.03
N CYS A 36 -8.06 0.84 0.42
CA CYS A 36 -9.09 0.66 1.44
C CYS A 36 -10.33 -0.03 0.86
N LYS A 37 -10.86 -1.03 1.56
CA LYS A 37 -12.09 -1.72 1.12
C LYS A 37 -13.32 -0.80 1.15
N GLU A 38 -13.36 0.12 2.11
CA GLU A 38 -14.52 0.96 2.43
C GLU A 38 -14.54 2.24 1.59
N CYS A 39 -13.56 3.13 1.78
CA CYS A 39 -13.55 4.44 1.11
C CYS A 39 -12.76 4.48 -0.20
N LYS A 40 -12.23 3.34 -0.67
CA LYS A 40 -11.40 3.22 -1.89
C LYS A 40 -10.15 4.10 -1.90
N PHE A 41 -9.72 4.62 -0.76
CA PHE A 41 -8.45 5.33 -0.63
C PHE A 41 -7.29 4.46 -1.12
N THR A 42 -6.46 5.01 -1.99
CA THR A 42 -5.30 4.33 -2.58
C THR A 42 -4.03 5.07 -2.24
N ARG A 43 -2.98 4.34 -1.87
CA ARG A 43 -1.62 4.89 -1.78
C ARG A 43 -0.60 3.89 -2.27
N SER A 44 0.53 4.37 -2.77
CA SER A 44 1.64 3.46 -3.11
C SER A 44 2.33 2.94 -1.84
N VAL A 45 2.85 1.72 -1.90
CA VAL A 45 3.65 1.16 -0.79
C VAL A 45 4.93 1.98 -0.57
N GLU A 46 5.48 2.59 -1.62
CA GLU A 46 6.67 3.46 -1.51
C GLU A 46 6.35 4.74 -0.72
N GLU A 47 5.22 5.39 -0.97
CA GLU A 47 4.76 6.53 -0.16
C GLU A 47 4.48 6.12 1.29
N PHE A 48 3.87 4.96 1.50
CA PHE A 48 3.69 4.43 2.85
C PHE A 48 5.02 4.22 3.58
N LYS A 49 6.02 3.62 2.93
CA LYS A 49 7.37 3.46 3.50
C LYS A 49 8.00 4.81 3.84
N LYS A 50 7.88 5.81 2.95
CA LYS A 50 8.35 7.17 3.24
C LYS A 50 7.66 7.77 4.47
N SER A 51 6.35 7.56 4.63
CA SER A 51 5.62 8.05 5.80
C SER A 51 6.05 7.40 7.12
N LEU A 52 6.56 6.16 7.08
CA LEU A 52 7.10 5.48 8.28
C LEU A 52 8.52 5.93 8.63
N CYS A 53 9.33 6.30 7.63
CA CYS A 53 10.74 6.64 7.83
C CYS A 53 10.97 8.11 8.25
N CYS A 54 9.96 8.97 8.18
CA CYS A 54 10.08 10.39 8.55
C CYS A 54 9.25 10.76 9.80
N ALA A 55 9.02 9.80 10.70
CA ALA A 55 8.46 10.05 12.03
C ALA A 55 9.49 10.66 12.98
#